data_AF-A0A2V7R5J8-F1
#
_entry.id   AF-A0A2V7R5J8-F1
#
_cell.length_a   1.000
_cell.length_b   1.000
_cell.length_c   1.000
_cell.angle_alpha   90.00
_cell.angle_beta   90.00
_cell.angle_gamma   90.00
#
_symmetry.space_group_name_H-M   'P 1'
#
loop_
_entity.id
_entity.type
_entity.pdbx_description
1 polymer ?
#
loop_
_entity_poly.entity_id
_entity_poly.type
_entity_poly.pdbx_seq_one_letter_code
_entity_poly.pdbx_strand_id
1 'polypeptide(L)'
;CLGDAAAVAPRVEHFGALFIGAGSAEVLGDYGAGPNHVLPTAGTTRSQGGLSVYTFLRVRTWLRIDDPATARPLVEDAAWFGRIEGLEAHARSAERRLD
;
A
#
# COMPACT_ATOMS: atom_id res chain seq x y z
N CYS A 1 -14.39 20.32 24.77
CA CYS A 1 -14.13 18.87 24.74
C CYS A 1 -15.41 18.14 24.36
N LEU A 2 -15.32 17.13 23.50
CA LEU A 2 -16.45 16.21 23.25
C LEU A 2 -16.77 15.46 24.54
N GLY A 3 -18.05 15.23 24.82
CA GLY A 3 -18.49 14.49 26.01
C GLY A 3 -18.12 13.00 25.98
N ASP A 4 -17.99 12.44 24.77
CA ASP A 4 -17.51 11.07 24.53
C ASP A 4 -16.61 11.06 23.29
N ALA A 5 -15.31 11.29 23.50
CA ALA A 5 -14.33 11.27 22.41
C ALA A 5 -14.14 9.86 21.83
N ALA A 6 -14.39 8.82 22.62
CA ALA A 6 -14.24 7.43 22.19
C ALA A 6 -15.34 7.03 21.18
N ALA A 7 -16.56 7.55 21.34
CA ALA A 7 -17.63 7.34 20.37
C ALA A 7 -17.38 8.04 19.02
N VAL A 8 -16.59 9.12 19.00
CA VAL A 8 -16.31 9.90 17.79
C VAL A 8 -15.08 9.41 17.04
N ALA A 9 -14.05 8.92 17.75
CA ALA A 9 -12.79 8.48 17.15
C ALA A 9 -12.96 7.49 15.97
N PRO A 10 -13.84 6.47 16.01
CA PRO A 10 -14.05 5.54 14.89
C PRO A 10 -14.62 6.18 13.62
N ARG A 11 -15.15 7.41 13.72
CA ARG A 11 -15.74 8.15 12.59
C ARG A 11 -14.72 9.02 11.86
N VAL A 12 -13.49 9.12 12.36
CA VAL A 12 -12.43 9.95 11.76
C VAL A 12 -11.63 9.10 10.76
N GLU A 13 -11.78 9.38 9.47
CA GLU A 13 -11.19 8.57 8.40
C GLU A 13 -9.76 8.97 8.03
N HIS A 14 -9.40 10.25 8.19
CA HIS A 14 -8.11 10.79 7.75
C HIS A 14 -7.43 11.61 8.83
N PHE A 15 -6.35 11.07 9.40
CA PHE A 15 -5.55 11.73 10.43
C PHE A 15 -4.08 11.29 10.32
N GLY A 16 -3.15 12.17 10.70
CA GLY A 16 -1.75 11.82 10.86
C GLY A 16 -1.52 11.10 12.18
N ALA A 17 -2.04 11.68 13.26
CA ALA A 17 -2.15 11.09 14.58
C ALA A 17 -3.48 11.51 15.21
N LEU A 18 -4.06 10.64 16.05
CA LEU A 18 -5.31 10.90 16.74
C LEU A 18 -5.09 10.77 18.25
N PHE A 19 -5.38 11.85 18.97
CA PHE A 19 -5.21 11.93 20.42
C PHE A 19 -6.59 11.93 21.08
N ILE A 20 -6.87 10.95 21.95
CA ILE A 20 -8.22 10.68 22.46
C ILE A 20 -8.24 10.83 23.98
N GLY A 21 -9.04 11.79 24.48
CA GLY A 21 -9.21 12.06 25.91
C GLY A 21 -8.30 13.18 26.42
N ALA A 22 -8.68 13.77 27.56
CA ALA A 22 -8.03 14.98 28.08
C ALA A 22 -6.57 14.79 28.51
N GLY A 23 -6.14 13.55 28.80
CA GLY A 23 -4.76 13.23 29.15
C GLY A 23 -3.82 13.06 27.96
N SER A 24 -4.34 12.94 26.74
CA SER A 24 -3.55 12.71 25.53
C SER A 24 -3.16 14.03 24.87
N ALA A 25 -2.31 14.82 25.52
CA ALA A 25 -1.79 16.04 24.92
C ALA A 25 -0.88 15.71 23.72
N GLU A 26 -0.97 16.49 22.64
CA GLU A 26 -0.22 16.25 21.39
C GLU A 26 1.30 16.24 21.62
N VAL A 27 1.80 17.12 22.49
CA VAL A 27 3.21 17.17 22.94
C VAL A 27 3.75 15.83 23.46
N LEU A 28 2.88 14.95 23.98
CA LEU A 28 3.32 13.61 24.41
C LEU A 28 3.69 12.75 23.21
N GLY A 29 2.97 12.87 22.10
CA GLY A 29 3.28 12.22 20.82
C GLY A 29 4.56 12.73 20.18
N ASP A 30 4.90 13.99 20.40
CA ASP A 30 6.11 14.61 19.84
C ASP A 30 7.40 14.13 20.49
N TYR A 31 7.38 13.82 21.78
CA TYR A 31 8.62 13.66 22.56
C TYR A 31 8.77 12.36 23.33
N GLY A 32 7.68 11.66 23.70
CA GLY A 32 7.80 10.57 24.69
C GLY A 32 6.87 9.37 24.57
N ALA A 33 5.77 9.47 23.81
CA ALA A 33 4.79 8.39 23.72
C ALA A 33 5.21 7.27 22.75
N GLY A 34 6.12 7.54 21.82
CA GLY A 34 6.66 6.56 20.87
C GLY A 34 6.22 6.68 19.40
N PRO A 35 4.99 7.15 19.04
CA PRO A 35 4.64 7.42 17.65
C PRO A 35 5.60 8.41 16.99
N ASN A 36 5.72 8.32 15.65
CA ASN A 36 6.54 9.26 14.91
C ASN A 36 5.76 10.57 14.65
N HIS A 37 6.33 11.72 15.01
CA HIS A 37 5.71 13.03 14.80
C HIS A 37 5.94 13.63 13.41
N VAL A 38 6.67 12.94 12.51
CA VAL A 38 6.77 13.32 11.10
C VAL A 38 5.50 12.83 10.39
N LEU A 39 4.48 13.69 10.40
CA LEU A 39 3.13 13.39 9.93
C LEU A 39 2.78 14.15 8.63
N PRO A 40 1.85 13.63 7.82
CA PRO A 40 1.39 14.32 6.62
C PRO A 40 0.61 15.60 6.98
N THR A 41 0.89 16.70 6.28
CA THR A 41 0.23 18.01 6.47
C THR A 41 -0.49 18.46 5.20
N ALA A 42 -1.19 19.60 5.22
CA ALA A 42 -1.89 20.15 4.04
C ALA A 42 -2.88 19.17 3.35
N GLY A 43 -3.55 18.32 4.14
CA GLY A 43 -4.57 17.37 3.65
C GLY A 43 -4.03 16.07 3.06
N THR A 44 -2.72 15.85 3.09
CA THR A 44 -2.06 14.66 2.50
C THR A 44 -2.35 13.35 3.25
N THR A 45 -2.96 13.40 4.44
CA THR A 45 -3.42 12.22 5.20
C THR A 45 -4.47 11.39 4.45
N ARG A 46 -5.05 11.90 3.36
CA ARG A 46 -5.96 11.16 2.47
C ARG A 46 -5.25 10.08 1.65
N SER A 47 -3.95 10.20 1.43
CA SER A 47 -3.18 9.28 0.59
C SER A 47 -1.83 8.87 1.19
N GLN A 48 -1.42 9.46 2.31
CA GLN A 48 -0.15 9.19 2.98
C GLN A 48 -0.36 8.92 4.47
N GLY A 49 0.45 8.01 5.02
CA GLY A 49 0.60 7.81 6.45
C GLY A 49 1.80 8.59 7.01
N GLY A 50 1.90 8.68 8.33
CA GLY A 50 3.10 9.19 9.00
C GLY A 50 4.35 8.35 8.71
N LEU A 51 5.51 8.95 8.98
CA LEU A 51 6.80 8.28 8.85
C LEU A 51 6.81 6.99 9.68
N SER A 52 7.20 5.88 9.06
CA SER A 52 7.29 4.58 9.73
C SER A 52 8.49 3.80 9.21
N VAL A 53 8.76 2.65 9.82
CA VAL A 53 9.79 1.73 9.33
C VAL A 53 9.57 1.35 7.85
N TYR A 54 8.31 1.27 7.39
CA TYR A 54 7.98 0.97 5.99
C TYR A 54 8.48 2.03 5.01
N THR A 55 8.63 3.28 5.45
CA THR A 55 9.19 4.36 4.62
C THR A 55 10.65 4.08 4.22
N PHE A 56 11.37 3.32 5.04
CA PHE A 56 12.77 2.96 4.80
C PHE A 56 12.94 1.57 4.15
N LEU A 57 11.85 0.84 3.92
CA LEU A 57 11.87 -0.44 3.24
C LEU A 57 11.62 -0.27 1.74
N ARG A 58 12.26 -1.12 0.93
CA ARG A 58 11.97 -1.24 -0.50
C ARG A 58 11.18 -2.52 -0.75
N VAL A 59 9.90 -2.39 -1.11
CA VAL A 59 9.08 -3.54 -1.51
C VAL A 59 9.56 -4.08 -2.86
N ARG A 60 9.84 -5.38 -2.92
CA ARG A 60 10.26 -6.10 -4.14
C ARG A 60 9.35 -7.31 -4.33
N THR A 61 8.87 -7.51 -5.55
CA THR A 61 8.11 -8.70 -5.94
C THR A 61 8.98 -9.59 -6.82
N TRP A 62 8.72 -10.89 -6.79
CA TRP A 62 9.41 -11.88 -7.61
C TRP A 62 8.40 -12.94 -8.08
N LEU A 63 8.67 -13.53 -9.24
CA LEU A 63 7.89 -14.61 -9.84
C LEU A 63 8.87 -15.67 -10.34
N ARG A 64 8.60 -16.94 -10.01
CA ARG A 64 9.31 -18.09 -10.57
C ARG A 64 8.28 -19.08 -11.10
N ILE A 65 8.44 -19.48 -12.36
CA ILE A 65 7.69 -20.56 -12.99
C ILE A 65 8.74 -21.62 -13.32
N ASP A 66 8.71 -22.72 -12.59
CA ASP A 66 9.70 -23.80 -12.71
C ASP A 66 9.42 -24.68 -13.96
N ASP A 67 8.13 -24.91 -14.26
CA ASP A 67 7.68 -25.57 -15.49
C ASP A 67 6.59 -24.73 -16.18
N PRO A 68 6.88 -24.08 -17.32
CA PRO A 68 5.88 -23.33 -18.08
C PRO A 68 4.66 -24.13 -18.51
N ALA A 69 4.76 -25.44 -18.71
CA ALA A 69 3.62 -26.27 -19.09
C ALA A 69 2.54 -26.27 -18.00
N THR A 70 2.94 -26.22 -16.72
CA THR A 70 2.00 -26.09 -15.59
C THR A 70 1.35 -24.71 -15.51
N ALA A 71 1.97 -23.69 -16.12
CA ALA A 71 1.47 -22.33 -16.21
C ALA A 71 0.86 -22.01 -17.60
N ARG A 72 0.54 -23.03 -18.42
CA ARG A 72 -0.01 -22.84 -19.77
C ARG A 72 -1.22 -21.89 -19.82
N PRO A 73 -2.23 -21.98 -18.92
CA PRO A 73 -3.34 -21.02 -18.92
C PRO A 73 -2.87 -19.56 -18.74
N LEU A 74 -1.90 -19.32 -17.85
CA LEU A 74 -1.34 -17.99 -17.63
C LEU A 74 -0.57 -17.49 -18.86
N VAL A 75 0.13 -18.38 -19.56
CA VAL A 75 0.84 -18.04 -20.81
C VAL A 75 -0.14 -17.66 -21.91
N GLU A 76 -1.22 -18.43 -22.05
CA GLU A 76 -2.27 -18.19 -23.04
C GLU A 76 -3.02 -16.88 -22.75
N ASP A 77 -3.35 -16.59 -21.49
CA ASP A 77 -3.94 -15.32 -21.07
C ASP A 77 -2.99 -14.14 -21.37
N ALA A 78 -1.71 -14.25 -21.00
CA ALA A 78 -0.73 -13.20 -21.27
C ALA A 78 -0.55 -12.94 -22.77
N ALA A 79 -0.58 -13.99 -23.60
CA ALA A 79 -0.54 -13.85 -25.05
C ALA A 79 -1.79 -13.15 -25.59
N TRP A 80 -2.97 -13.51 -25.08
CA TRP A 80 -4.24 -12.89 -25.46
C TRP A 80 -4.27 -11.40 -25.09
N PHE A 81 -3.93 -11.04 -23.84
CA PHE A 81 -3.85 -9.65 -23.39
C PHE A 81 -2.86 -8.85 -24.23
N GLY A 82 -1.67 -9.41 -24.50
CA GLY A 82 -0.67 -8.77 -25.34
C GLY A 82 -1.20 -8.44 -26.74
N ARG A 83 -2.01 -9.31 -27.35
CA ARG A 83 -2.58 -9.05 -28.69
C ARG A 83 -3.69 -8.01 -28.67
N ILE A 84 -4.61 -8.03 -27.70
CA ILE A 84 -5.69 -7.05 -27.65
C ILE A 84 -5.18 -5.63 -27.34
N GLU A 85 -4.05 -5.52 -26.65
CA GLU A 85 -3.35 -4.26 -26.37
C GLU A 85 -2.44 -3.80 -27.53
N GLY A 86 -2.32 -4.58 -28.61
CA GLY A 86 -1.43 -4.29 -29.74
C GLY A 86 0.06 -4.53 -29.47
N LEU A 87 0.40 -5.22 -28.38
CA LEU A 87 1.75 -5.54 -27.93
C LEU A 87 2.20 -6.93 -28.41
N GLU A 88 2.34 -7.10 -29.72
CA GLU A 88 2.67 -8.39 -30.35
C GLU A 88 3.96 -9.04 -29.82
N ALA A 89 4.98 -8.23 -29.50
CA ALA A 89 6.22 -8.73 -28.93
C ALA A 89 6.04 -9.33 -27.52
N HIS A 90 5.12 -8.79 -26.72
CA HIS A 90 4.79 -9.34 -25.39
C HIS A 90 4.11 -10.69 -25.54
N ALA A 91 3.12 -10.78 -26.45
CA ALA A 91 2.39 -12.02 -26.70
C ALA A 91 3.31 -13.16 -27.16
N ARG A 92 4.18 -12.88 -28.15
CA ARG A 92 5.17 -13.85 -28.62
C ARG A 92 6.18 -14.23 -27.54
N SER A 93 6.50 -13.31 -26.63
CA SER A 93 7.40 -13.62 -25.53
C SER A 93 6.78 -14.65 -24.58
N ALA A 94 5.46 -14.60 -24.35
CA ALA A 94 4.73 -15.56 -23.54
C ALA A 94 4.65 -16.93 -24.25
N GLU A 95 4.18 -16.94 -25.51
CA GLU A 95 4.02 -18.16 -26.32
C GLU A 95 5.32 -18.97 -26.40
N ARG A 96 6.48 -18.30 -26.52
CA ARG A 96 7.82 -18.92 -26.51
C ARG A 96 8.18 -19.71 -25.25
N ARG A 97 7.38 -19.66 -24.18
CA ARG A 97 7.60 -20.48 -22.98
C ARG A 97 6.99 -21.87 -23.12
N LEU A 98 6.13 -22.09 -24.12
CA LEU A 98 5.48 -23.37 -24.40
C LEU A 98 6.05 -24.07 -25.64
N ASP A 99 7.00 -23.42 -26.34
CA ASP A 99 7.82 -23.99 -27.41
C ASP A 99 8.88 -24.96 -26.84
#